data_AF-A0A955C8A4-F1
#
_entry.id   AF-A0A955C8A4-F1
#
_cell.length_a   1.000
_cell.length_b   1.000
_cell.length_c   1.000
_cell.angle_alpha   90.00
_cell.angle_beta   90.00
_cell.angle_gamma   90.00
#
_symmetry.space_group_name_H-M   'P 1'
#
loop_
_entity.id
_entity.type
_entity.pdbx_description
1 polymer ?
#
loop_
_entity_poly.entity_id
_entity_poly.type
_entity_poly.pdbx_seq_one_letter_code
_entity_poly.pdbx_strand_id
1 'polypeptide(L)'
;MRTLTSAILLSFCMALPASAFSFTTPILNHPDGDVNPPPYGLRMDELFAQTPSAGSLVGGVGGITTFSFDPADGASMFMTVSDLGGDLEISISGVAKGGVDTGGTYGFGEGLFAIDFTYRMNVEPVLGPDGGWKVTPNNALNNGTITALAGNADITAGTEWTIWDQVNGDNDSFLVIRDEHRLAGHPGVLALDPLVGRGWVTYSPIGQDAPGTQDFLFIADTPIPEPASIMLLAAGCGAVALRRTRRS
;
A
#
# COMPACT_ATOMS: atom_id res chain seq x y z
N MET A 1 -54.14 -45.17 -14.70
CA MET A 1 -53.69 -43.80 -14.36
C MET A 1 -52.55 -43.90 -13.37
N ARG A 2 -51.31 -43.60 -13.79
CA ARG A 2 -50.13 -43.56 -12.92
C ARG A 2 -49.80 -42.09 -12.65
N THR A 3 -49.91 -41.67 -11.41
CA THR A 3 -49.57 -40.33 -10.93
C THR A 3 -48.04 -40.23 -10.76
N LEU A 4 -47.40 -39.45 -11.62
CA LEU A 4 -45.99 -39.06 -11.51
C LEU A 4 -45.87 -37.98 -10.42
N THR A 5 -45.19 -38.30 -9.33
CA THR A 5 -44.88 -37.36 -8.24
C THR A 5 -43.57 -36.65 -8.57
N SER A 6 -43.63 -35.41 -9.04
CA SER A 6 -42.45 -34.57 -9.25
C SER A 6 -41.90 -34.13 -7.89
N ALA A 7 -40.70 -34.59 -7.56
CA ALA A 7 -39.95 -34.09 -6.40
C ALA A 7 -39.30 -32.75 -6.78
N ILE A 8 -39.79 -31.66 -6.17
CA ILE A 8 -39.16 -30.33 -6.26
C ILE A 8 -37.92 -30.36 -5.37
N LEU A 9 -36.73 -30.37 -5.99
CA LEU A 9 -35.46 -30.24 -5.29
C LEU A 9 -35.28 -28.76 -4.90
N LEU A 10 -35.56 -28.41 -3.64
CA LEU A 10 -35.25 -27.09 -3.11
C LEU A 10 -33.72 -27.00 -2.90
N SER A 11 -33.01 -26.36 -3.83
CA SER A 11 -31.60 -26.04 -3.66
C SER A 11 -31.48 -24.82 -2.76
N PHE A 12 -31.14 -25.02 -1.48
CA PHE A 12 -30.75 -23.95 -0.58
C PHE A 12 -29.33 -23.52 -0.95
N CYS A 13 -29.18 -22.44 -1.73
CA CYS A 13 -27.93 -21.70 -1.80
C CYS A 13 -27.70 -21.04 -0.43
N MET A 14 -26.91 -21.66 0.43
CA MET A 14 -26.37 -20.97 1.59
C MET A 14 -25.30 -19.99 1.09
N ALA A 15 -25.62 -18.71 1.10
CA ALA A 15 -24.61 -17.66 0.97
C ALA A 15 -23.67 -17.82 2.18
N LEU A 16 -22.43 -18.24 1.94
CA LEU A 16 -21.41 -18.16 2.97
C LEU A 16 -21.22 -16.66 3.29
N PRO A 17 -21.15 -16.27 4.58
CA PRO A 17 -20.82 -14.90 4.91
C PRO A 17 -19.45 -14.59 4.31
N ALA A 18 -19.36 -13.48 3.58
CA ALA A 18 -18.09 -12.99 3.08
C ALA A 18 -17.16 -12.80 4.29
N SER A 19 -16.03 -13.50 4.29
CA SER A 19 -15.07 -13.43 5.39
C SER A 19 -14.34 -12.10 5.29
N ALA A 20 -14.65 -11.17 6.19
CA ALA A 20 -13.83 -9.98 6.33
C ALA A 20 -12.46 -10.37 6.90
N PHE A 21 -11.39 -9.84 6.31
CA PHE A 21 -10.05 -9.93 6.87
C PHE A 21 -9.39 -8.56 6.88
N SER A 22 -8.43 -8.39 7.78
CA SER A 22 -7.57 -7.22 7.83
C SER A 22 -6.18 -7.67 8.28
N PHE A 23 -5.17 -7.26 7.54
CA PHE A 23 -3.77 -7.57 7.77
C PHE A 23 -2.97 -6.28 7.77
N THR A 24 -2.12 -6.07 8.78
CA THR A 24 -1.24 -4.90 8.87
C THR A 24 0.20 -5.36 9.06
N THR A 25 1.13 -4.77 8.29
CA THR A 25 2.57 -5.01 8.41
C THR A 25 3.34 -3.69 8.44
N PRO A 26 4.45 -3.60 9.19
CA PRO A 26 5.43 -2.54 8.97
C PRO A 26 5.99 -2.63 7.54
N ILE A 27 6.37 -1.48 7.00
CA ILE A 27 7.05 -1.36 5.70
C ILE A 27 8.33 -0.54 5.84
N LEU A 28 9.33 -0.87 5.03
CA LEU A 28 10.66 -0.25 5.01
C LEU A 28 10.99 0.28 3.62
N ASN A 29 12.01 1.14 3.53
CA ASN A 29 12.58 1.54 2.25
C ASN A 29 12.91 0.30 1.41
N HIS A 30 12.65 0.39 0.10
CA HIS A 30 13.14 -0.64 -0.79
C HIS A 30 14.67 -0.49 -0.96
N PRO A 31 15.44 -1.58 -1.02
CA PRO A 31 16.89 -1.50 -1.19
C PRO A 31 17.35 -0.76 -2.46
N ASP A 32 16.55 -0.84 -3.55
CA ASP A 32 16.83 -0.04 -4.76
C ASP A 32 16.60 1.47 -4.57
N GLY A 33 15.88 1.89 -3.53
CA GLY A 33 15.80 3.30 -3.13
C GLY A 33 17.18 3.87 -2.80
N ASP A 34 18.09 3.03 -2.30
CA ASP A 34 19.47 3.41 -1.95
C ASP A 34 20.33 3.72 -3.18
N VAL A 35 19.89 3.33 -4.38
CA VAL A 35 20.59 3.65 -5.65
C VAL A 35 20.48 5.14 -5.98
N ASN A 36 19.46 5.83 -5.45
CA ASN A 36 19.27 7.28 -5.53
C ASN A 36 19.20 7.88 -4.11
N PRO A 37 20.33 7.98 -3.40
CA PRO A 37 20.34 8.36 -1.99
C PRO A 37 19.82 9.79 -1.77
N PRO A 38 19.04 10.04 -0.69
CA PRO A 38 18.84 9.14 0.44
C PRO A 38 17.82 8.03 0.15
N PRO A 39 17.96 6.88 0.86
CA PRO A 39 16.97 5.81 0.86
C PRO A 39 15.54 6.32 1.03
N TYR A 40 14.58 5.74 0.31
CA TYR A 40 13.20 6.20 0.36
C TYR A 40 12.18 5.08 0.19
N GLY A 41 11.00 5.31 0.78
CA GLY A 41 9.79 4.52 0.57
C GLY A 41 8.75 5.25 -0.28
N LEU A 42 8.85 6.58 -0.33
CA LEU A 42 8.07 7.48 -1.19
C LEU A 42 8.98 8.58 -1.73
N ARG A 43 8.83 8.88 -3.02
CA ARG A 43 9.48 10.02 -3.68
C ARG A 43 8.43 10.85 -4.42
N MET A 44 8.52 12.16 -4.26
CA MET A 44 7.60 13.15 -4.81
C MET A 44 8.39 14.37 -5.29
N ASP A 45 9.00 14.29 -6.48
CA ASP A 45 9.78 15.42 -7.01
C ASP A 45 8.91 16.70 -7.06
N GLU A 46 9.51 17.84 -6.76
CA GLU A 46 8.86 19.17 -6.78
C GLU A 46 7.68 19.35 -5.81
N LEU A 47 7.48 18.47 -4.81
CA LEU A 47 6.36 18.55 -3.86
C LEU A 47 6.29 19.91 -3.15
N PHE A 48 7.41 20.43 -2.65
CA PHE A 48 7.44 21.71 -1.93
C PHE A 48 7.42 22.95 -2.84
N ALA A 49 7.46 22.75 -4.16
CA ALA A 49 7.09 23.77 -5.13
C ALA A 49 5.57 23.85 -5.34
N GLN A 50 4.81 22.86 -4.84
CA GLN A 50 3.36 22.85 -4.95
C GLN A 50 2.71 23.61 -3.81
N THR A 51 1.58 24.24 -4.11
CA THR A 51 0.75 24.87 -3.08
C THR A 51 0.09 23.77 -2.24
N PRO A 52 0.24 23.79 -0.90
CA PRO A 52 -0.43 22.85 -0.02
C PRO A 52 -1.96 22.87 -0.20
N SER A 53 -2.63 21.79 0.17
CA SER A 53 -4.09 21.62 0.05
C SER A 53 -4.89 22.70 0.78
N ALA A 54 -4.31 23.24 1.85
CA ALA A 54 -4.82 24.41 2.54
C ALA A 54 -3.68 25.41 2.79
N GLY A 55 -3.94 26.69 2.50
CA GLY A 55 -3.03 27.79 2.83
C GLY A 55 -2.34 28.40 1.62
N SER A 56 -1.08 28.81 1.82
CA SER A 56 -0.25 29.46 0.80
C SER A 56 1.00 28.62 0.55
N LEU A 57 1.62 28.81 -0.62
CA LEU A 57 2.86 28.14 -0.99
C LEU A 57 3.92 28.28 0.13
N VAL A 58 4.46 27.15 0.58
CA VAL A 58 5.50 27.09 1.61
C VAL A 58 6.83 26.81 0.93
N GLY A 59 7.79 27.74 1.01
CA GLY A 59 9.12 27.60 0.44
C GLY A 59 9.21 27.79 -1.07
N GLY A 60 8.29 27.20 -1.85
CA GLY A 60 8.36 27.22 -3.31
C GLY A 60 9.64 26.59 -3.85
N VAL A 61 10.22 25.67 -3.07
CA VAL A 61 11.51 25.05 -3.36
C VAL A 61 11.27 23.78 -4.17
N GLY A 62 11.85 23.75 -5.36
CA GLY A 62 11.86 22.56 -6.21
C GLY A 62 12.96 21.56 -5.85
N GLY A 63 13.01 20.46 -6.58
CA GLY A 63 13.99 19.40 -6.41
C GLY A 63 13.39 18.04 -6.08
N ILE A 64 14.27 17.06 -5.92
CA ILE A 64 13.90 15.68 -5.56
C ILE A 64 13.46 15.68 -4.10
N THR A 65 12.21 15.33 -3.80
CA THR A 65 11.73 15.21 -2.41
C THR A 65 11.50 13.75 -2.11
N THR A 66 12.12 13.24 -1.04
CA THR A 66 12.01 11.84 -0.65
C THR A 66 11.61 11.69 0.81
N PHE A 67 11.01 10.55 1.12
CA PHE A 67 10.56 10.18 2.45
C PHE A 67 11.08 8.79 2.79
N SER A 68 11.96 8.72 3.79
CA SER A 68 12.49 7.49 4.37
C SER A 68 11.48 6.86 5.33
N PHE A 69 11.26 5.57 5.12
CA PHE A 69 10.47 4.68 5.98
C PHE A 69 11.36 3.91 6.96
N ASP A 70 12.67 4.21 7.04
CA ASP A 70 13.60 3.56 7.96
C ASP A 70 13.32 3.97 9.43
N PRO A 71 13.05 3.02 10.34
CA PRO A 71 12.90 3.31 11.77
C PRO A 71 14.11 4.02 12.40
N ALA A 72 15.32 3.88 11.85
CA ALA A 72 16.52 4.59 12.29
C ALA A 72 16.40 6.11 12.12
N ASP A 73 15.57 6.56 11.18
CA ASP A 73 15.26 7.98 10.94
C ASP A 73 14.10 8.50 11.81
N GLY A 74 13.54 7.65 12.68
CA GLY A 74 12.34 7.95 13.45
C GLY A 74 11.03 7.72 12.69
N ALA A 75 11.08 7.01 11.56
CA ALA A 75 9.90 6.62 10.81
C ALA A 75 9.15 5.43 11.46
N SER A 76 7.86 5.33 11.17
CA SER A 76 6.99 4.22 11.53
C SER A 76 5.87 4.10 10.50
N MET A 77 6.15 3.42 9.39
CA MET A 77 5.21 3.24 8.29
C MET A 77 4.61 1.83 8.28
N PHE A 78 3.34 1.75 7.90
CA PHE A 78 2.58 0.50 7.85
C PHE A 78 1.78 0.41 6.55
N MET A 79 1.61 -0.82 6.09
CA MET A 79 0.61 -1.15 5.08
C MET A 79 -0.47 -2.01 5.73
N THR A 80 -1.73 -1.66 5.51
CA THR A 80 -2.90 -2.44 5.89
C THR A 80 -3.66 -2.87 4.64
N VAL A 81 -3.96 -4.15 4.53
CA VAL A 81 -4.88 -4.68 3.51
C VAL A 81 -6.12 -5.22 4.19
N SER A 82 -7.29 -4.75 3.78
CA SER A 82 -8.56 -5.24 4.30
C SER A 82 -9.51 -5.66 3.19
N ASP A 83 -10.29 -6.70 3.47
CA ASP A 83 -11.46 -7.12 2.70
C ASP A 83 -12.70 -6.89 3.56
N LEU A 84 -13.58 -6.01 3.13
CA LEU A 84 -14.83 -5.67 3.82
C LEU A 84 -16.05 -6.22 3.08
N GLY A 85 -16.01 -7.50 2.74
CA GLY A 85 -17.15 -8.18 2.12
C GLY A 85 -17.11 -8.15 0.59
N GLY A 86 -15.91 -8.28 0.02
CA GLY A 86 -15.63 -8.18 -1.41
C GLY A 86 -14.98 -6.86 -1.81
N ASP A 87 -15.02 -5.86 -0.93
CA ASP A 87 -14.38 -4.56 -1.14
C ASP A 87 -12.98 -4.60 -0.55
N LEU A 88 -11.99 -4.83 -1.41
CA LEU A 88 -10.57 -4.80 -1.04
C LEU A 88 -10.06 -3.36 -0.95
N GLU A 89 -9.27 -3.10 0.08
CA GLU A 89 -8.64 -1.80 0.34
C GLU A 89 -7.18 -2.02 0.74
N ILE A 90 -6.29 -1.15 0.25
CA ILE A 90 -4.89 -1.06 0.69
C ILE A 90 -4.68 0.34 1.25
N SER A 91 -4.34 0.44 2.53
CA SER A 91 -3.92 1.68 3.18
C SER A 91 -2.42 1.63 3.46
N ILE A 92 -1.72 2.71 3.14
CA ILE A 92 -0.31 2.93 3.46
C ILE A 92 -0.25 4.18 4.33
N SER A 93 0.06 4.00 5.62
CA SER A 93 0.01 5.10 6.55
C SER A 93 1.04 5.00 7.67
N GLY A 94 1.41 6.16 8.23
CA GLY A 94 2.36 6.24 9.33
C GLY A 94 3.12 7.55 9.34
N VAL A 95 4.34 7.49 9.88
CA VAL A 95 5.27 8.64 9.94
C VAL A 95 6.51 8.30 9.14
N ALA A 96 6.98 9.23 8.32
CA ALA A 96 8.23 9.12 7.57
C ALA A 96 9.09 10.35 7.83
N LYS A 97 10.42 10.20 7.73
CA LYS A 97 11.34 11.34 7.71
C LYS A 97 11.54 11.75 6.25
N GLY A 98 11.43 13.03 5.92
CA GLY A 98 11.60 13.48 4.54
C GLY A 98 12.08 14.91 4.42
N GLY A 99 12.29 15.32 3.17
CA GLY A 99 12.79 16.64 2.79
C GLY A 99 13.30 16.64 1.35
N VAL A 100 13.81 17.79 0.88
CA VAL A 100 14.52 17.86 -0.41
C VAL A 100 15.85 17.12 -0.29
N ASP A 101 16.08 16.17 -1.17
CA ASP A 101 17.32 15.41 -1.29
C ASP A 101 18.51 16.30 -1.69
N THR A 102 19.63 16.14 -0.99
CA THR A 102 20.91 16.83 -1.24
C THR A 102 22.08 15.88 -1.58
N GLY A 103 21.79 14.62 -1.93
CA GLY A 103 22.75 13.57 -2.30
C GLY A 103 23.12 12.61 -1.16
N GLY A 104 22.23 12.42 -0.18
CA GLY A 104 22.46 11.53 0.97
C GLY A 104 21.94 12.05 2.32
N THR A 105 21.38 13.25 2.34
CA THR A 105 20.72 13.89 3.49
C THR A 105 19.60 14.77 2.96
N TYR A 106 18.78 15.30 3.86
CA TYR A 106 17.73 16.25 3.55
C TYR A 106 18.21 17.71 3.70
N GLY A 107 17.68 18.58 2.85
CA GLY A 107 17.82 20.03 2.90
C GLY A 107 16.50 20.68 3.29
N PHE A 108 15.95 21.51 2.40
CA PHE A 108 14.69 22.20 2.66
C PHE A 108 13.58 21.23 3.05
N GLY A 109 12.83 21.59 4.08
CA GLY A 109 11.70 20.78 4.53
C GLY A 109 12.09 19.52 5.27
N GLU A 110 13.34 19.38 5.73
CA GLU A 110 13.75 18.26 6.58
C GLU A 110 12.86 18.18 7.83
N GLY A 111 12.19 17.04 8.01
CA GLY A 111 11.37 16.79 9.19
C GLY A 111 10.60 15.48 9.12
N LEU A 112 9.74 15.27 10.11
CA LEU A 112 8.81 14.15 10.12
C LEU A 112 7.49 14.56 9.45
N PHE A 113 6.92 13.62 8.71
CA PHE A 113 5.67 13.78 7.99
C PHE A 113 4.75 12.61 8.29
N ALA A 114 3.48 12.89 8.58
CA ALA A 114 2.44 11.87 8.54
C ALA A 114 2.06 11.62 7.08
N ILE A 115 2.07 10.36 6.67
CA ILE A 115 1.61 9.94 5.35
C ILE A 115 0.38 9.06 5.57
N ASP A 116 -0.67 9.29 4.81
CA ASP A 116 -1.87 8.45 4.80
C ASP A 116 -2.42 8.37 3.38
N PHE A 117 -2.25 7.23 2.72
CA PHE A 117 -2.73 6.98 1.36
C PHE A 117 -3.60 5.73 1.32
N THR A 118 -4.72 5.80 0.61
CA THR A 118 -5.62 4.66 0.47
C THR A 118 -6.00 4.37 -0.98
N TYR A 119 -5.77 3.13 -1.40
CA TYR A 119 -6.36 2.53 -2.59
C TYR A 119 -7.67 1.84 -2.21
N ARG A 120 -8.80 2.41 -2.65
CA ARG A 120 -10.16 1.87 -2.45
C ARG A 120 -10.80 1.41 -3.76
N MET A 121 -10.35 1.95 -4.87
CA MET A 121 -10.87 1.67 -6.19
C MET A 121 -9.98 0.63 -6.85
N ASN A 122 -10.61 -0.37 -7.47
CA ASN A 122 -9.98 -1.30 -8.40
C ASN A 122 -8.84 -2.14 -7.79
N VAL A 123 -8.88 -2.37 -6.47
CA VAL A 123 -7.97 -3.30 -5.81
C VAL A 123 -8.40 -4.73 -6.12
N GLU A 124 -7.49 -5.53 -6.67
CA GLU A 124 -7.73 -6.94 -6.96
C GLU A 124 -6.58 -7.82 -6.46
N PRO A 125 -6.85 -9.08 -6.06
CA PRO A 125 -5.81 -10.00 -5.64
C PRO A 125 -5.00 -10.47 -6.85
N VAL A 126 -3.69 -10.61 -6.69
CA VAL A 126 -2.84 -11.28 -7.66
C VAL A 126 -2.84 -12.77 -7.35
N LEU A 127 -3.32 -13.57 -8.31
CA LEU A 127 -3.39 -15.02 -8.19
C LEU A 127 -2.08 -15.68 -8.60
N GLY A 128 -1.72 -16.76 -7.92
CA GLY A 128 -0.54 -17.57 -8.25
C GLY A 128 0.59 -17.42 -7.24
N PRO A 129 1.82 -17.83 -7.61
CA PRO A 129 2.96 -17.86 -6.68
C PRO A 129 3.41 -16.46 -6.25
N ASP A 130 3.30 -15.46 -7.12
CA ASP A 130 3.67 -14.07 -6.81
C ASP A 130 2.76 -13.50 -5.70
N GLY A 131 1.49 -13.91 -5.68
CA GLY A 131 0.51 -13.51 -4.67
C GLY A 131 0.36 -11.98 -4.51
N GLY A 132 -0.37 -11.57 -3.47
CA GLY A 132 -0.50 -10.16 -3.11
C GLY A 132 -1.67 -9.46 -3.81
N TRP A 133 -1.50 -8.18 -4.14
CA TRP A 133 -2.56 -7.30 -4.63
C TRP A 133 -2.07 -6.31 -5.65
N LYS A 134 -2.98 -5.84 -6.51
CA LYS A 134 -2.72 -4.77 -7.46
C LYS A 134 -3.93 -3.86 -7.63
N VAL A 135 -3.69 -2.69 -8.20
CA VAL A 135 -4.71 -1.68 -8.49
C VAL A 135 -4.82 -1.54 -10.00
N THR A 136 -5.94 -1.99 -10.58
CA THR A 136 -6.18 -1.92 -12.02
C THR A 136 -7.68 -1.93 -12.40
N PRO A 137 -8.15 -1.02 -13.29
CA PRO A 137 -7.37 0.07 -13.86
C PRO A 137 -7.03 1.12 -12.81
N ASN A 138 -6.00 1.93 -13.08
CA ASN A 138 -5.69 3.11 -12.28
C ASN A 138 -6.89 4.05 -12.09
N ASN A 139 -6.95 4.74 -10.96
CA ASN A 139 -8.10 5.58 -10.64
C ASN A 139 -7.73 6.73 -9.69
N ALA A 140 -7.80 7.97 -10.18
CA ALA A 140 -7.49 9.18 -9.42
C ALA A 140 -8.37 9.41 -8.18
N LEU A 141 -9.43 8.62 -7.96
CA LEU A 141 -10.17 8.63 -6.70
C LEU A 141 -9.41 7.97 -5.55
N ASN A 142 -8.43 7.13 -5.84
CA ASN A 142 -7.44 6.68 -4.86
C ASN A 142 -6.54 7.86 -4.52
N ASN A 143 -6.46 8.23 -3.24
CA ASN A 143 -5.74 9.42 -2.81
C ASN A 143 -5.30 9.31 -1.35
N GLY A 144 -4.55 10.31 -0.92
CA GLY A 144 -3.99 10.41 0.40
C GLY A 144 -3.44 11.80 0.69
N THR A 145 -2.77 11.91 1.83
CA THR A 145 -2.12 13.14 2.26
C THR A 145 -0.70 12.90 2.78
N ILE A 146 0.09 13.96 2.69
CA ILE A 146 1.39 14.12 3.33
C ILE A 146 1.27 15.35 4.21
N THR A 147 1.45 15.21 5.52
CA THR A 147 1.23 16.29 6.49
C THR A 147 2.48 16.51 7.33
N ALA A 148 3.04 17.72 7.28
CA ALA A 148 4.21 18.10 8.07
C ALA A 148 3.90 18.04 9.57
N LEU A 149 4.73 17.34 10.33
CA LEU A 149 4.61 17.27 11.79
C LEU A 149 5.39 18.42 12.46
N ALA A 150 5.19 18.58 13.77
CA ALA A 150 5.94 19.56 14.54
C ALA A 150 7.46 19.27 14.51
N GLY A 151 8.26 20.33 14.51
CA GLY A 151 9.73 20.24 14.54
C GLY A 151 10.41 20.46 13.18
N ASN A 152 9.66 20.59 12.08
CA ASN A 152 10.20 21.05 10.80
C ASN A 152 10.56 22.54 10.89
N ALA A 153 11.77 22.91 10.46
CA ALA A 153 12.27 24.29 10.54
C ALA A 153 11.74 25.19 9.41
N ASP A 154 11.40 24.59 8.27
CA ASP A 154 11.03 25.30 7.04
C ASP A 154 9.53 25.28 6.78
N ILE A 155 8.85 24.23 7.25
CA ILE A 155 7.44 23.96 7.00
C ILE A 155 6.66 24.06 8.31
N THR A 156 5.54 24.78 8.27
CA THR A 156 4.67 24.88 9.44
C THR A 156 3.98 23.54 9.71
N ALA A 157 3.92 23.14 10.98
CA ALA A 157 3.22 21.93 11.37
C ALA A 157 1.74 21.97 10.93
N GLY A 158 1.24 20.87 10.38
CA GLY A 158 -0.10 20.78 9.80
C GLY A 158 -0.21 21.27 8.35
N THR A 159 0.87 21.74 7.73
CA THR A 159 0.88 21.91 6.27
C THR A 159 0.68 20.54 5.61
N GLU A 160 -0.30 20.45 4.73
CA GLU A 160 -0.76 19.21 4.12
C GLU A 160 -0.74 19.31 2.60
N TRP A 161 -0.24 18.27 1.94
CA TRP A 161 -0.36 18.06 0.50
C TRP A 161 -1.24 16.84 0.25
N THR A 162 -2.23 16.99 -0.60
CA THR A 162 -2.99 15.85 -1.12
C THR A 162 -2.21 15.23 -2.27
N ILE A 163 -2.21 13.92 -2.32
CA ILE A 163 -1.60 13.10 -3.37
C ILE A 163 -2.65 12.13 -3.89
N TRP A 164 -2.54 11.76 -5.16
CA TRP A 164 -3.48 10.94 -5.89
C TRP A 164 -2.77 9.81 -6.60
N ASP A 165 -3.49 8.75 -6.89
CA ASP A 165 -3.04 7.67 -7.76
C ASP A 165 -2.80 8.19 -9.17
N GLN A 166 -1.67 7.81 -9.78
CA GLN A 166 -1.34 8.27 -11.13
C GLN A 166 -2.16 7.49 -12.18
N VAL A 167 -2.79 8.25 -13.07
CA VAL A 167 -3.57 7.79 -14.23
C VAL A 167 -2.79 8.11 -15.51
N ASN A 168 -1.69 7.41 -15.73
CA ASN A 168 -0.79 7.60 -16.87
C ASN A 168 -1.15 6.73 -18.10
N GLY A 169 -2.26 6.00 -18.06
CA GLY A 169 -2.69 5.08 -19.12
C GLY A 169 -2.05 3.69 -19.05
N ASP A 170 -1.15 3.42 -18.10
CA ASP A 170 -0.80 2.06 -17.71
C ASP A 170 -1.97 1.45 -16.92
N ASN A 171 -2.22 0.15 -17.09
CA ASN A 171 -3.35 -0.50 -16.42
C ASN A 171 -3.11 -0.68 -14.91
N ASP A 172 -1.88 -1.02 -14.51
CA ASP A 172 -1.54 -1.26 -13.11
C ASP A 172 -0.86 0.00 -12.53
N SER A 173 -1.54 0.76 -11.68
CA SER A 173 -0.91 1.92 -11.02
C SER A 173 -0.11 1.55 -9.77
N PHE A 174 -0.49 0.47 -9.10
CA PHE A 174 0.13 0.02 -7.87
C PHE A 174 0.10 -1.51 -7.77
N LEU A 175 1.19 -2.09 -7.30
CA LEU A 175 1.37 -3.51 -7.07
C LEU A 175 2.03 -3.75 -5.70
N VAL A 176 1.56 -4.75 -4.99
CA VAL A 176 2.19 -5.29 -3.78
C VAL A 176 2.25 -6.80 -3.93
N ILE A 177 3.37 -7.32 -4.39
CA ILE A 177 3.54 -8.73 -4.78
C ILE A 177 4.86 -9.28 -4.26
N ARG A 178 5.01 -10.61 -4.21
CA ARG A 178 6.34 -11.23 -4.06
C ARG A 178 7.10 -11.00 -5.35
N ASP A 179 8.20 -10.25 -5.29
CA ASP A 179 8.97 -9.86 -6.46
C ASP A 179 10.45 -10.21 -6.26
N GLU A 180 10.76 -11.49 -6.47
CA GLU A 180 12.14 -11.98 -6.42
C GLU A 180 13.04 -11.27 -7.44
N HIS A 181 12.49 -10.82 -8.58
CA HIS A 181 13.28 -10.18 -9.63
C HIS A 181 13.85 -8.84 -9.17
N ARG A 182 13.05 -8.00 -8.50
CA ARG A 182 13.52 -6.71 -7.96
C ARG A 182 14.39 -6.87 -6.72
N LEU A 183 14.24 -7.96 -6.00
CA LEU A 183 15.09 -8.28 -4.87
C LEU A 183 16.33 -9.10 -5.26
N ALA A 184 16.49 -9.50 -6.53
CA ALA A 184 17.55 -10.40 -6.99
C ALA A 184 18.97 -9.89 -6.68
N GLY A 185 19.14 -8.57 -6.55
CA GLY A 185 20.41 -7.93 -6.13
C GLY A 185 20.67 -7.91 -4.62
N HIS A 186 19.68 -8.32 -3.81
CA HIS A 186 19.63 -8.11 -2.36
C HIS A 186 19.40 -9.43 -1.61
N PRO A 187 20.39 -10.35 -1.58
CA PRO A 187 20.21 -11.71 -1.08
C PRO A 187 19.83 -11.81 0.40
N GLY A 188 20.20 -10.81 1.21
CA GLY A 188 19.79 -10.73 2.62
C GLY A 188 18.28 -10.46 2.80
N VAL A 189 17.65 -9.81 1.82
CA VAL A 189 16.22 -9.49 1.81
C VAL A 189 15.43 -10.62 1.14
N LEU A 190 15.96 -11.21 0.05
CA LEU A 190 15.34 -12.36 -0.64
C LEU A 190 15.02 -13.53 0.28
N ALA A 191 15.86 -13.80 1.29
CA ALA A 191 15.64 -14.91 2.22
C ALA A 191 14.35 -14.77 3.04
N LEU A 192 13.81 -13.55 3.16
CA LEU A 192 12.56 -13.27 3.87
C LEU A 192 11.33 -13.33 2.94
N ASP A 193 11.56 -13.36 1.63
CA ASP A 193 10.52 -13.28 0.59
C ASP A 193 9.43 -12.24 0.92
N PRO A 194 9.81 -10.96 1.12
CA PRO A 194 8.87 -9.92 1.49
C PRO A 194 8.00 -9.54 0.29
N LEU A 195 6.82 -8.98 0.58
CA LEU A 195 6.09 -8.27 -0.47
C LEU A 195 6.83 -6.97 -0.83
N VAL A 196 6.90 -6.69 -2.13
CA VAL A 196 7.41 -5.45 -2.69
C VAL A 196 6.24 -4.59 -3.12
N GLY A 197 6.09 -3.44 -2.46
CA GLY A 197 5.13 -2.41 -2.85
C GLY A 197 5.77 -1.46 -3.86
N ARG A 198 5.12 -1.26 -5.01
CA ARG A 198 5.53 -0.27 -6.00
C ARG A 198 4.32 0.34 -6.68
N GLY A 199 4.43 1.60 -7.02
CA GLY A 199 3.46 2.23 -7.91
C GLY A 199 3.66 3.71 -8.00
N TRP A 200 2.80 4.35 -8.76
CA TRP A 200 2.95 5.75 -9.07
C TRP A 200 1.86 6.59 -8.43
N VAL A 201 2.27 7.74 -7.93
CA VAL A 201 1.40 8.74 -7.35
C VAL A 201 1.62 10.08 -8.04
N THR A 202 0.84 11.08 -7.69
CA THR A 202 0.97 12.43 -8.24
C THR A 202 0.34 13.43 -7.28
N TYR A 203 0.74 14.69 -7.37
CA TYR A 203 0.01 15.81 -6.75
C TYR A 203 -0.99 16.47 -7.74
N SER A 204 -1.30 15.80 -8.86
CA SER A 204 -2.37 16.22 -9.78
C SER A 204 -3.71 15.63 -9.35
N PRO A 205 -4.75 16.45 -9.10
CA PRO A 205 -6.06 15.98 -8.63
C PRO A 205 -6.83 15.13 -9.64
N ILE A 206 -6.36 15.07 -10.88
CA ILE A 206 -6.95 14.26 -11.95
C ILE A 206 -6.07 13.05 -12.32
N GLY A 207 -5.06 12.75 -11.51
CA GLY A 207 -4.14 11.63 -11.72
C GLY A 207 -3.11 11.85 -12.83
N GLN A 208 -3.02 13.04 -13.42
CA GLN A 208 -2.02 13.26 -14.48
C GLN A 208 -0.59 13.25 -13.94
N ASP A 209 0.35 12.92 -14.82
CA ASP A 209 1.78 12.96 -14.55
C ASP A 209 2.18 14.33 -14.00
N ALA A 210 2.88 14.29 -12.88
CA ALA A 210 3.58 15.45 -12.35
C ALA A 210 5.03 15.47 -12.86
N PRO A 211 5.67 16.64 -12.97
CA PRO A 211 7.10 16.76 -13.22
C PRO A 211 7.95 15.85 -12.32
N GLY A 212 8.98 15.24 -12.90
CA GLY A 212 9.92 14.38 -12.18
C GLY A 212 9.36 12.98 -11.88
N THR A 213 9.94 12.34 -10.87
CA THR A 213 9.58 10.99 -10.42
C THR A 213 8.63 11.06 -9.23
N GLN A 214 7.58 10.23 -9.24
CA GLN A 214 6.50 10.25 -8.27
C GLN A 214 6.08 8.82 -7.92
N ASP A 215 6.79 8.15 -7.02
CA ASP A 215 6.63 6.71 -6.78
C ASP A 215 6.60 6.31 -5.31
N PHE A 216 5.78 5.31 -5.02
CA PHE A 216 5.96 4.43 -3.87
C PHE A 216 6.92 3.31 -4.24
N LEU A 217 7.86 3.02 -3.35
CA LEU A 217 8.77 1.87 -3.50
C LEU A 217 9.23 1.37 -2.13
N PHE A 218 8.65 0.28 -1.64
CA PHE A 218 8.92 -0.25 -0.29
C PHE A 218 8.89 -1.77 -0.24
N ILE A 219 9.32 -2.33 0.89
CA ILE A 219 9.18 -3.75 1.22
C ILE A 219 8.36 -3.93 2.51
N ALA A 220 7.59 -5.00 2.60
CA ALA A 220 6.96 -5.41 3.85
C ALA A 220 8.01 -6.07 4.77
N ASP A 221 8.10 -5.63 6.02
CA ASP A 221 9.10 -6.12 6.98
C ASP A 221 8.76 -7.51 7.55
N THR A 222 7.51 -7.95 7.41
CA THR A 222 7.07 -9.26 7.92
C THR A 222 6.58 -10.18 6.81
N PRO A 223 6.97 -11.48 6.84
CA PRO A 223 6.40 -12.47 5.94
C PRO A 223 4.89 -12.53 6.14
N ILE A 224 4.12 -12.28 5.08
CA ILE A 224 2.67 -12.40 5.14
C ILE A 224 2.30 -13.88 5.12
N PRO A 225 1.49 -14.37 6.08
CA PRO A 225 0.98 -15.73 6.04
C PRO A 225 0.26 -15.98 4.71
N GLU A 226 0.69 -16.99 3.96
CA GLU A 226 0.07 -17.28 2.67
C GLU A 226 -1.44 -17.54 2.83
N PRO A 227 -2.30 -17.02 1.93
CA PRO A 227 -3.75 -17.23 2.00
C PRO A 227 -4.15 -18.70 2.12
N ALA A 228 -3.37 -19.60 1.50
CA ALA A 228 -3.56 -21.04 1.59
C ALA A 228 -3.47 -21.57 3.04
N SER A 229 -2.59 -20.98 3.86
CA SER A 229 -2.43 -21.32 5.28
C SER A 229 -3.69 -21.01 6.08
N ILE A 230 -4.31 -19.87 5.78
CA ILE A 230 -5.57 -19.43 6.42
C ILE A 230 -6.72 -20.33 5.98
N MET A 231 -6.81 -20.65 4.69
CA MET A 231 -7.82 -21.58 4.17
C MET A 231 -7.67 -22.98 4.78
N LEU A 232 -6.45 -23.50 4.91
CA LEU A 232 -6.17 -24.78 5.56
C LEU A 232 -6.56 -24.76 7.04
N LEU A 233 -6.26 -23.68 7.75
CA LEU A 233 -6.67 -23.52 9.14
C LEU A 233 -8.19 -23.48 9.27
N ALA A 234 -8.88 -22.73 8.41
CA ALA A 234 -10.34 -22.66 8.38
C ALA A 234 -10.98 -24.02 8.07
N ALA A 235 -10.45 -24.75 7.08
CA ALA A 235 -10.89 -26.09 6.74
C ALA A 235 -10.66 -27.08 7.89
N GLY A 236 -9.50 -27.00 8.56
CA GLY A 236 -9.18 -27.80 9.74
C GLY A 236 -10.14 -27.53 10.91
N CYS A 237 -10.40 -26.27 11.23
CA CYS A 237 -11.35 -25.87 12.26
C CYS A 237 -12.78 -26.32 11.92
N GLY A 238 -13.21 -26.18 10.67
CA GLY A 238 -14.51 -26.68 10.18
C GLY A 238 -14.66 -28.19 10.34
N ALA A 239 -13.64 -28.96 9.99
CA ALA A 239 -13.63 -30.41 10.14
C ALA A 239 -13.73 -30.85 11.62
N VAL A 240 -13.05 -30.15 12.54
CA VAL A 240 -13.11 -30.42 13.99
C VAL A 240 -14.50 -30.10 14.55
N ALA A 241 -15.10 -28.98 14.16
CA ALA A 241 -16.45 -28.60 14.57
C ALA A 241 -17.49 -29.63 14.12
N LEU A 242 -17.44 -30.06 12.85
CA LEU A 242 -18.32 -31.09 12.29
C LEU A 242 -18.14 -32.47 12.96
N ARG A 243 -16.92 -32.78 13.44
CA ARG A 243 -16.68 -34.03 14.18
C ARG A 243 -17.30 -34.02 15.57
N ARG A 244 -17.35 -32.86 16.24
CA ARG A 244 -17.97 -32.72 17.57
C ARG A 244 -19.49 -32.89 17.52
N THR A 245 -20.16 -32.33 16.51
CA THR A 245 -21.63 -32.42 16.40
C THR A 245 -22.14 -33.82 16.08
N ARG A 246 -21.31 -34.71 15.53
CA ARG A 246 -21.67 -36.12 15.26
C ARG A 246 -21.52 -37.07 16.45
N ARG A 247 -20.92 -36.62 17.56
CA ARG A 247 -20.67 -37.44 18.75
C ARG A 247 -21.59 -37.15 19.93
N SER A 248 -22.40 -36.11 19.84
CA SER A 248 -23.48 -35.77 20.77
C SER A 248 -24.81 -36.30 20.24
#